data_AF-A0A954Z7B9-F1
#
_entry.id   AF-A0A954Z7B9-F1
#
_cell.length_a   1.000
_cell.length_b   1.000
_cell.length_c   1.000
_cell.angle_alpha   90.00
_cell.angle_beta   90.00
_cell.angle_gamma   90.00
#
_symmetry.space_group_name_H-M   'P 1'
#
loop_
_entity.id
_entity.type
_entity.pdbx_description
1 polymer ?
#
loop_
_entity_poly.entity_id
_entity_poly.type
_entity_poly.pdbx_seq_one_letter_code
_entity_poly.pdbx_strand_id
1 'polypeptide(L)'
;MRRLIHLFFAVVSIFLIAPSRCRGEFRSIDGAGNNLQHPQWGVAGTAFARLAPADYDDGISTARLLGQPNPRSVGLALMRQAAPSRDERGLSGYVYAFGNLLSHDMQHTISGQTETVAFQIPFNDDQFIPNQTLSLTRSRFDSTTGSDPANPRQQTNFATPFIDASPIYGTNDAEASILRGGSAHPGAKLKTSDDVNFDGENMLPHDAFGPRPDANYVAGDDRVNDNIVLTCLQTVFMREHN
;
A
#
# COMPACT_ATOMS: atom_id res chain seq x y z
N MET A 1 -8.91 54.06 48.92
CA MET A 1 -8.80 54.82 47.64
C MET A 1 -7.58 54.32 46.89
N ARG A 2 -7.72 54.08 45.56
CA ARG A 2 -6.68 53.74 44.54
C ARG A 2 -6.10 52.32 44.64
N ARG A 3 -6.65 51.36 43.88
CA ARG A 3 -6.34 50.99 42.47
C ARG A 3 -4.92 50.41 42.32
N LEU A 4 -4.81 49.14 41.95
CA LEU A 4 -4.04 48.70 40.77
C LEU A 4 -4.51 47.29 40.38
N ILE A 5 -5.26 47.22 39.28
CA ILE A 5 -5.65 45.98 38.59
C ILE A 5 -4.43 45.60 37.72
N HIS A 6 -3.83 44.43 37.94
CA HIS A 6 -2.86 43.86 37.01
C HIS A 6 -3.60 42.96 36.03
N LEU A 7 -3.75 43.46 34.81
CA LEU A 7 -4.33 42.76 33.67
C LEU A 7 -3.22 41.91 33.04
N PHE A 8 -3.27 40.58 33.22
CA PHE A 8 -2.43 39.63 32.50
C PHE A 8 -2.94 39.53 31.05
N PHE A 9 -2.22 40.12 30.10
CA PHE A 9 -2.41 39.83 28.68
C PHE A 9 -1.57 38.60 28.30
N ALA A 10 -2.23 37.44 28.16
CA ALA A 10 -1.63 36.29 27.51
C ALA A 10 -1.68 36.51 25.99
N VAL A 11 -0.54 36.78 25.37
CA VAL A 11 -0.40 36.77 23.91
C VAL A 11 -0.35 35.30 23.47
N VAL A 12 -1.49 34.75 23.08
CA VAL A 12 -1.55 33.47 22.36
C VAL A 12 -1.03 33.74 20.96
N SER A 13 0.26 33.44 20.74
CA SER A 13 0.82 33.39 19.39
C SER A 13 0.26 32.15 18.70
N ILE A 14 -0.73 32.35 17.84
CA ILE A 14 -1.16 31.34 16.88
C ILE A 14 0.00 31.18 15.89
N PHE A 15 0.80 30.15 16.07
CA PHE A 15 1.67 29.66 15.01
C PHE A 15 0.74 29.12 13.91
N LEU A 16 0.47 29.95 12.90
CA LEU A 16 0.13 29.45 11.58
C LEU A 16 1.34 28.64 11.11
N ILE A 17 1.27 27.32 11.30
CA ILE A 17 2.18 26.38 10.64
C ILE A 17 1.86 26.52 9.16
N ALA A 18 2.60 27.41 8.48
CA ALA A 18 2.65 27.38 7.02
C ALA A 18 3.13 25.97 6.66
N PRO A 19 2.44 25.24 5.74
CA PRO A 19 2.96 23.97 5.27
C PRO A 19 4.36 24.25 4.72
N SER A 20 5.35 23.61 5.32
CA SER A 20 6.75 23.71 4.92
C SER A 20 6.81 23.56 3.41
N ARG A 21 7.31 24.59 2.70
CA ARG A 21 7.65 24.47 1.29
C ARG A 21 8.66 23.33 1.18
N CYS A 22 8.19 22.15 0.77
CA CYS A 22 9.04 21.00 0.54
C CYS A 22 9.83 21.28 -0.75
N ARG A 23 10.93 22.01 -0.60
CA ARG A 23 11.97 22.19 -1.61
C ARG A 23 13.14 21.31 -1.16
N GLY A 24 12.94 20.00 -1.25
CA GLY A 24 14.04 19.05 -1.19
C GLY A 24 14.68 18.93 -2.56
N GLU A 25 16.01 18.83 -2.62
CA GLU A 25 16.71 18.29 -3.78
C GLU A 25 16.30 16.81 -4.01
N PHE A 26 15.97 16.12 -2.92
CA PHE A 26 15.48 14.75 -2.89
C PHE A 26 13.97 14.69 -2.66
N ARG A 27 13.36 13.59 -3.11
CA ARG A 27 11.94 13.28 -2.90
C ARG A 27 11.66 13.09 -1.40
N SER A 28 10.47 13.45 -0.95
CA SER A 28 9.99 13.00 0.36
C SER A 28 9.57 11.53 0.27
N ILE A 29 9.66 10.81 1.39
CA ILE A 29 9.31 9.39 1.46
C ILE A 29 7.80 9.17 1.25
N ASP A 30 6.98 10.10 1.71
CA ASP A 30 5.52 10.03 1.62
C ASP A 30 4.93 10.57 0.30
N GLY A 31 5.75 11.12 -0.60
CA GLY A 31 5.31 11.75 -1.84
C GLY A 31 4.86 13.22 -1.73
N ALA A 32 4.85 13.82 -0.53
CA ALA A 32 4.52 15.22 -0.32
C ALA A 32 5.44 16.21 -1.07
N GLY A 33 4.85 17.30 -1.55
CA GLY A 33 5.59 18.37 -2.22
C GLY A 33 6.06 18.08 -3.64
N ASN A 34 5.75 16.89 -4.17
CA ASN A 34 6.09 16.53 -5.56
C ASN A 34 5.46 17.51 -6.57
N ASN A 35 4.20 17.90 -6.35
CA ASN A 35 3.54 18.95 -7.13
C ASN A 35 3.66 20.32 -6.43
N LEU A 36 4.22 21.32 -7.12
CA LEU A 36 4.49 22.65 -6.57
C LEU A 36 3.23 23.47 -6.25
N GLN A 37 2.13 23.25 -6.98
CA GLN A 37 0.86 23.96 -6.80
C GLN A 37 -0.08 23.21 -5.85
N HIS A 38 0.01 21.88 -5.85
CA HIS A 38 -0.80 21.00 -5.03
C HIS A 38 0.09 20.03 -4.23
N PRO A 39 0.78 20.50 -3.16
CA PRO A 39 1.77 19.69 -2.44
C PRO A 39 1.24 18.41 -1.79
N GLN A 40 -0.08 18.24 -1.71
CA GLN A 40 -0.72 17.05 -1.13
C GLN A 40 -1.09 16.00 -2.17
N TRP A 41 -0.90 16.28 -3.47
CA TRP A 41 -1.20 15.31 -4.52
C TRP A 41 -0.18 14.19 -4.53
N GLY A 42 -0.68 12.97 -4.34
CA GLY A 42 0.13 11.76 -4.31
C GLY A 42 0.85 11.51 -2.98
N VAL A 43 0.42 12.18 -1.91
CA VAL A 43 0.83 11.80 -0.56
C VAL A 43 0.25 10.42 -0.23
N ALA A 44 1.07 9.51 0.29
CA ALA A 44 0.61 8.21 0.78
C ALA A 44 -0.47 8.39 1.87
N GLY A 45 -1.48 7.53 1.86
CA GLY A 45 -2.64 7.63 2.74
C GLY A 45 -3.73 8.58 2.23
N THR A 46 -3.65 9.07 0.99
CA THR A 46 -4.72 9.86 0.35
C THR A 46 -5.63 9.00 -0.54
N ALA A 47 -6.82 9.51 -0.88
CA ALA A 47 -7.77 8.78 -1.71
C ALA A 47 -7.26 8.56 -3.15
N PHE A 48 -7.61 7.42 -3.75
CA PHE A 48 -7.37 7.19 -5.18
C PHE A 48 -8.12 8.21 -6.05
N ALA A 49 -7.51 8.60 -7.17
CA ALA A 49 -8.19 9.36 -8.20
C ALA A 49 -9.32 8.53 -8.84
N ARG A 50 -10.45 9.18 -9.13
CA ARG A 50 -11.58 8.59 -9.84
C ARG A 50 -11.64 9.09 -11.27
N LEU A 51 -11.60 8.17 -12.24
CA LEU A 51 -11.82 8.48 -13.67
C LEU A 51 -13.32 8.63 -14.00
N ALA A 52 -14.18 8.02 -13.19
CA ALA A 52 -15.63 8.09 -13.30
C ALA A 52 -16.26 8.18 -11.89
N PRO A 53 -17.50 8.68 -11.76
CA PRO A 53 -18.23 8.68 -10.48
C PRO A 53 -18.28 7.28 -9.85
N ALA A 54 -18.37 7.24 -8.52
CA ALA A 54 -18.54 5.97 -7.81
C ALA A 54 -19.91 5.34 -8.15
N ASP A 55 -19.93 4.02 -8.36
CA ASP A 55 -21.16 3.25 -8.55
C ASP A 55 -21.36 2.31 -7.35
N TYR A 56 -22.27 2.70 -6.46
CA TYR A 56 -22.67 1.95 -5.26
C TYR A 56 -24.18 1.72 -5.33
N ASP A 57 -24.68 0.62 -4.73
CA ASP A 57 -26.11 0.27 -4.79
C ASP A 57 -27.02 1.35 -4.16
N ASP A 58 -26.51 2.07 -3.16
CA ASP A 58 -27.16 3.21 -2.50
C ASP A 58 -26.65 4.58 -3.01
N GLY A 59 -25.71 4.58 -3.97
CA GLY A 59 -25.01 5.79 -4.42
C GLY A 59 -24.01 6.37 -3.41
N ILE A 60 -23.77 5.70 -2.27
CA ILE A 60 -22.95 6.22 -1.16
C ILE A 60 -21.78 5.29 -0.85
N SER A 61 -22.07 4.05 -0.43
CA SER A 61 -21.06 3.14 0.09
C SER A 61 -21.44 1.66 0.04
N THR A 62 -22.70 1.30 -0.21
CA THR A 62 -23.13 -0.10 -0.30
C THR A 62 -22.53 -0.74 -1.55
N ALA A 63 -21.76 -1.81 -1.37
CA ALA A 63 -21.07 -2.49 -2.47
C ALA A 63 -22.03 -2.85 -3.59
N ARG A 64 -21.64 -2.60 -4.85
CA ARG A 64 -22.47 -2.81 -6.05
C ARG A 64 -22.66 -4.31 -6.32
N LEU A 65 -23.75 -4.88 -5.82
CA LEU A 65 -24.07 -6.30 -5.95
C LEU A 65 -25.45 -6.54 -6.56
N LEU A 66 -26.39 -5.60 -6.40
CA LEU A 66 -27.73 -5.73 -6.94
C LEU A 66 -27.70 -5.80 -8.48
N GLY A 67 -28.24 -6.89 -9.02
CA GLY A 67 -28.30 -7.14 -10.46
C GLY A 67 -26.95 -7.50 -11.09
N GLN A 68 -25.87 -7.65 -10.30
CA GLN A 68 -24.57 -8.07 -10.80
C GLN A 68 -24.45 -9.60 -10.82
N PRO A 69 -23.70 -10.17 -11.79
CA PRO A 69 -23.42 -11.59 -11.77
C PRO A 69 -22.54 -11.95 -10.57
N ASN A 70 -22.71 -13.18 -10.08
CA ASN A 70 -21.88 -13.72 -9.02
C ASN A 70 -20.38 -13.71 -9.45
N PRO A 71 -19.45 -13.11 -8.67
CA PRO A 71 -18.05 -12.97 -9.06
C PRO A 71 -17.36 -14.30 -9.37
N ARG A 72 -17.66 -15.35 -8.61
CA ARG A 72 -17.08 -16.69 -8.85
C ARG A 72 -17.62 -17.32 -10.13
N SER A 73 -18.90 -17.12 -10.44
CA SER A 73 -19.48 -17.56 -11.71
C SER A 73 -18.80 -16.88 -12.90
N VAL A 74 -18.52 -15.58 -12.81
CA VAL A 74 -17.76 -14.84 -13.84
C VAL A 74 -16.35 -15.40 -13.98
N GLY A 75 -15.65 -15.66 -12.88
CA GLY A 75 -14.31 -16.27 -12.89
C GLY A 75 -14.30 -17.65 -13.56
N LEU A 76 -15.27 -18.52 -13.25
CA LEU A 76 -15.39 -19.82 -13.90
C LEU A 76 -15.66 -19.71 -15.41
N ALA A 77 -16.43 -18.70 -15.83
CA ALA A 77 -16.78 -18.51 -17.24
C ALA A 77 -15.63 -17.91 -18.06
N LEU A 78 -14.81 -17.02 -17.47
CA LEU A 78 -13.81 -16.23 -18.20
C LEU A 78 -12.36 -16.67 -17.96
N MET A 79 -12.03 -17.13 -16.76
CA MET A 79 -10.65 -17.36 -16.32
C MET A 79 -10.27 -18.85 -16.28
N ARG A 80 -11.23 -19.75 -16.50
CA ARG A 80 -10.98 -21.20 -16.45
C ARG A 80 -10.18 -21.63 -17.68
N GLN A 81 -9.03 -22.26 -17.42
CA GLN A 81 -8.12 -22.70 -18.46
C GLN A 81 -7.84 -24.20 -18.31
N ALA A 82 -7.97 -24.96 -19.42
CA ALA A 82 -7.83 -26.42 -19.41
C ALA A 82 -6.36 -26.89 -19.43
N ALA A 83 -5.46 -26.09 -19.99
CA ALA A 83 -4.03 -26.41 -20.09
C ALA A 83 -3.21 -25.11 -20.12
N PRO A 84 -1.96 -25.11 -19.62
CA PRO A 84 -1.09 -23.94 -19.69
C PRO A 84 -0.95 -23.39 -21.12
N SER A 85 -1.02 -22.09 -21.27
CA SER A 85 -0.76 -21.37 -22.51
C SER A 85 0.61 -20.71 -22.41
N ARG A 86 1.38 -20.75 -23.50
CA ARG A 86 2.65 -20.03 -23.57
C ARG A 86 2.38 -18.58 -23.97
N ASP A 87 3.17 -17.66 -23.46
CA ASP A 87 3.17 -16.29 -23.93
C ASP A 87 3.65 -16.24 -25.39
N GLU A 88 2.79 -15.75 -26.29
CA GLU A 88 3.06 -15.70 -27.74
C GLU A 88 4.19 -14.71 -28.09
N ARG A 89 4.51 -13.79 -27.19
CA ARG A 89 5.57 -12.80 -27.35
C ARG A 89 6.92 -13.27 -26.81
N GLY A 90 6.97 -14.47 -26.22
CA GLY A 90 8.18 -15.03 -25.63
C GLY A 90 8.72 -14.23 -24.43
N LEU A 91 7.86 -13.50 -23.71
CA LEU A 91 8.25 -12.72 -22.55
C LEU A 91 8.71 -13.64 -21.41
N SER A 92 9.79 -13.26 -20.76
CA SER A 92 10.26 -13.97 -19.57
C SER A 92 9.34 -13.71 -18.36
N GLY A 93 9.36 -14.62 -17.39
CA GLY A 93 8.63 -14.43 -16.13
C GLY A 93 9.06 -13.18 -15.35
N TYR A 94 10.23 -12.61 -15.66
CA TYR A 94 10.69 -11.35 -15.08
C TYR A 94 9.75 -10.18 -15.42
N VAL A 95 9.11 -10.19 -16.61
CA VAL A 95 8.19 -9.11 -17.01
C VAL A 95 6.98 -9.06 -16.08
N TYR A 96 6.42 -10.22 -15.73
CA TYR A 96 5.36 -10.33 -14.73
C TYR A 96 5.85 -9.85 -13.36
N ALA A 97 7.01 -10.35 -12.93
CA ALA A 97 7.56 -10.04 -11.62
C ALA A 97 7.84 -8.55 -11.42
N PHE A 98 8.46 -7.91 -12.42
CA PHE A 98 8.75 -6.49 -12.41
C PHE A 98 7.47 -5.64 -12.52
N GLY A 99 6.49 -6.08 -13.32
CA GLY A 99 5.17 -5.46 -13.35
C GLY A 99 4.46 -5.51 -12.00
N ASN A 100 4.62 -6.61 -11.25
CA ASN A 100 4.09 -6.73 -9.89
C ASN A 100 4.79 -5.75 -8.93
N LEU A 101 6.12 -5.70 -8.94
CA LEU A 101 6.88 -4.73 -8.13
C LEU A 101 6.44 -3.28 -8.42
N LEU A 102 6.25 -2.93 -9.71
CA LEU A 102 5.79 -1.60 -10.11
C LEU A 102 4.37 -1.31 -9.63
N SER A 103 3.48 -2.30 -9.64
CA SER A 103 2.15 -2.14 -9.05
C SER A 103 2.23 -1.92 -7.54
N HIS A 104 3.18 -2.53 -6.84
CA HIS A 104 3.35 -2.30 -5.40
C HIS A 104 3.86 -0.90 -5.11
N ASP A 105 4.70 -0.34 -5.98
CA ASP A 105 5.22 1.03 -5.90
C ASP A 105 4.11 2.07 -5.99
N MET A 106 3.17 1.89 -6.92
CA MET A 106 2.15 2.91 -7.20
C MET A 106 0.86 2.77 -6.39
N GLN A 107 0.56 1.59 -5.83
CA GLN A 107 -0.72 1.34 -5.17
C GLN A 107 -0.69 0.29 -4.07
N HIS A 108 -1.38 0.62 -2.98
CA HIS A 108 -1.67 -0.28 -1.88
C HIS A 108 -3.01 0.04 -1.22
N THR A 109 -3.91 -0.95 -1.14
CA THR A 109 -5.14 -0.87 -0.34
C THR A 109 -5.02 -1.79 0.85
N ILE A 110 -5.16 -1.23 2.06
CA ILE A 110 -5.18 -2.03 3.28
C ILE A 110 -6.58 -2.61 3.48
N SER A 111 -6.65 -3.88 3.93
CA SER A 111 -7.91 -4.51 4.31
C SER A 111 -8.59 -3.78 5.47
N GLY A 112 -9.91 -3.63 5.41
CA GLY A 112 -10.73 -3.15 6.51
C GLY A 112 -10.80 -4.16 7.65
N GLN A 113 -11.68 -3.91 8.61
CA GLN A 113 -11.79 -4.77 9.81
C GLN A 113 -13.17 -5.42 9.95
N THR A 114 -14.23 -4.74 9.52
CA THR A 114 -15.60 -5.07 9.94
C THR A 114 -16.54 -5.36 8.78
N GLU A 115 -16.36 -4.73 7.64
CA GLU A 115 -17.28 -4.85 6.52
C GLU A 115 -16.87 -5.98 5.58
N THR A 116 -17.79 -6.91 5.35
CA THR A 116 -17.59 -8.01 4.41
C THR A 116 -18.62 -7.97 3.29
N VAL A 117 -18.19 -8.44 2.12
CA VAL A 117 -19.05 -8.75 0.98
C VAL A 117 -18.96 -10.24 0.76
N ALA A 118 -20.11 -10.89 0.59
CA ALA A 118 -20.17 -12.33 0.47
C ALA A 118 -20.94 -12.76 -0.78
N PHE A 119 -20.55 -13.88 -1.34
CA PHE A 119 -21.22 -14.51 -2.47
C PHE A 119 -21.15 -16.03 -2.35
N GLN A 120 -22.12 -16.71 -2.95
CA GLN A 120 -22.19 -18.17 -2.93
C GLN A 120 -21.25 -18.78 -3.96
N ILE A 121 -20.59 -19.88 -3.61
CA ILE A 121 -19.86 -20.71 -4.57
C ILE A 121 -20.87 -21.44 -5.46
N PRO A 122 -20.76 -21.33 -6.80
CA PRO A 122 -21.67 -22.00 -7.74
C PRO A 122 -21.63 -23.52 -7.61
N PHE A 123 -22.74 -24.19 -7.92
CA PHE A 123 -22.82 -25.66 -7.85
C PHE A 123 -21.92 -26.39 -8.85
N ASN A 124 -21.54 -25.73 -9.95
CA ASN A 124 -20.66 -26.26 -10.98
C ASN A 124 -19.17 -25.94 -10.73
N ASP A 125 -18.83 -25.44 -9.55
CA ASP A 125 -17.45 -25.20 -9.14
C ASP A 125 -16.78 -26.50 -8.72
N ASP A 126 -15.66 -26.84 -9.36
CA ASP A 126 -14.85 -28.03 -9.07
C ASP A 126 -13.61 -27.74 -8.21
N GLN A 127 -13.38 -26.47 -7.84
CA GLN A 127 -12.23 -26.05 -7.04
C GLN A 127 -12.61 -25.73 -5.58
N PHE A 128 -13.82 -25.21 -5.36
CA PHE A 128 -14.34 -24.89 -4.03
C PHE A 128 -15.53 -25.80 -3.69
N ILE A 129 -15.84 -25.89 -2.39
CA ILE A 129 -17.01 -26.65 -1.93
C ILE A 129 -18.29 -25.94 -2.42
N PRO A 130 -19.15 -26.61 -3.20
CA PRO A 130 -20.39 -26.04 -3.71
C PRO A 130 -21.31 -25.46 -2.62
N ASN A 131 -21.98 -24.34 -2.93
CA ASN A 131 -22.97 -23.69 -2.05
C ASN A 131 -22.41 -23.22 -0.69
N GLN A 132 -21.09 -23.07 -0.56
CA GLN A 132 -20.49 -22.35 0.54
C GLN A 132 -20.51 -20.84 0.28
N THR A 133 -20.59 -20.07 1.36
CA THR A 133 -20.41 -18.62 1.32
C THR A 133 -18.93 -18.29 1.33
N LEU A 134 -18.45 -17.64 0.26
CA LEU A 134 -17.14 -16.99 0.26
C LEU A 134 -17.31 -15.51 0.63
N SER A 135 -16.55 -15.07 1.64
CA SER A 135 -16.61 -13.69 2.15
C SER A 135 -15.27 -12.99 1.91
N LEU A 136 -15.34 -11.73 1.49
CA LEU A 136 -14.21 -10.83 1.31
C LEU A 136 -14.38 -9.62 2.21
N THR A 137 -13.33 -9.26 2.94
CA THR A 137 -13.32 -8.01 3.72
C THR A 137 -13.10 -6.83 2.79
N ARG A 138 -13.90 -5.78 2.93
CA ARG A 138 -13.76 -4.55 2.14
C ARG A 138 -12.50 -3.81 2.57
N SER A 139 -11.86 -3.10 1.64
CA SER A 139 -10.69 -2.27 1.97
C SER A 139 -11.05 -1.12 2.91
N ARG A 140 -10.03 -0.56 3.57
CA ARG A 140 -10.11 0.75 4.20
C ARG A 140 -10.48 1.82 3.17
N PHE A 141 -11.06 2.89 3.68
CA PHE A 141 -11.50 4.05 2.91
C PHE A 141 -11.26 5.31 3.75
N ASP A 142 -11.28 6.47 3.09
CA ASP A 142 -11.15 7.76 3.75
C ASP A 142 -12.36 7.99 4.65
N SER A 143 -12.13 8.12 5.96
CA SER A 143 -13.16 8.26 6.99
C SER A 143 -13.99 9.54 6.87
N THR A 144 -13.54 10.51 6.05
CA THR A 144 -14.28 11.74 5.74
C THR A 144 -15.24 11.59 4.56
N THR A 145 -15.30 10.41 3.93
CA THR A 145 -16.14 10.10 2.75
C THR A 145 -17.19 9.04 3.04
N GLY A 146 -18.15 8.85 2.13
CA GLY A 146 -19.23 7.88 2.27
C GLY A 146 -20.37 8.34 3.19
N SER A 147 -20.58 9.66 3.28
CA SER A 147 -21.66 10.26 4.08
C SER A 147 -22.98 10.33 3.33
N ASP A 148 -22.94 10.62 2.03
CA ASP A 148 -24.10 10.91 1.20
C ASP A 148 -23.74 10.82 -0.30
N PRO A 149 -24.71 10.88 -1.23
CA PRO A 149 -24.44 10.70 -2.66
C PRO A 149 -23.56 11.79 -3.30
N ALA A 150 -23.42 12.97 -2.67
CA ALA A 150 -22.51 14.01 -3.15
C ALA A 150 -21.07 13.79 -2.64
N ASN A 151 -20.89 12.98 -1.60
CA ASN A 151 -19.60 12.56 -1.04
C ASN A 151 -19.54 11.03 -0.85
N PRO A 152 -19.58 10.25 -1.95
CA PRO A 152 -19.54 8.79 -1.86
C PRO A 152 -18.19 8.31 -1.35
N ARG A 153 -18.17 7.08 -0.82
CA ARG A 153 -16.98 6.45 -0.22
C ARG A 153 -15.79 6.45 -1.17
N GLN A 154 -14.58 6.75 -0.68
CA GLN A 154 -13.34 6.70 -1.46
C GLN A 154 -12.27 5.84 -0.80
N GLN A 155 -11.71 4.89 -1.55
CA GLN A 155 -10.63 4.02 -1.07
C GLN A 155 -9.32 4.81 -0.96
N THR A 156 -8.53 4.48 0.05
CA THR A 156 -7.24 5.12 0.33
C THR A 156 -6.11 4.33 -0.33
N ASN A 157 -5.19 5.05 -0.99
CA ASN A 157 -3.91 4.51 -1.42
C ASN A 157 -2.88 4.70 -0.32
N PHE A 158 -2.33 3.63 0.23
CA PHE A 158 -1.28 3.66 1.25
C PHE A 158 0.14 3.57 0.66
N ALA A 159 0.25 3.41 -0.66
CA ALA A 159 1.48 3.68 -1.41
C ALA A 159 1.50 5.15 -1.89
N THR A 160 2.64 5.61 -2.38
CA THR A 160 2.67 6.82 -3.23
C THR A 160 2.17 6.42 -4.63
N PRO A 161 1.58 7.31 -5.44
CA PRO A 161 1.19 6.97 -6.82
C PRO A 161 2.34 7.16 -7.82
N PHE A 162 3.54 7.47 -7.34
CA PHE A 162 4.70 7.71 -8.17
C PHE A 162 5.46 6.40 -8.41
N ILE A 163 6.37 6.41 -9.38
CA ILE A 163 7.38 5.37 -9.52
C ILE A 163 8.62 5.91 -8.81
N ASP A 164 8.72 5.65 -7.51
CA ASP A 164 9.76 6.20 -6.64
C ASP A 164 10.45 5.16 -5.76
N ALA A 165 10.23 3.87 -6.05
CA ALA A 165 10.79 2.74 -5.33
C ALA A 165 10.37 2.69 -3.84
N SER A 166 9.16 3.15 -3.55
CA SER A 166 8.56 3.02 -2.22
C SER A 166 8.56 1.57 -1.67
N PRO A 167 8.50 0.48 -2.48
CA PRO A 167 8.59 -0.87 -1.93
C PRO A 167 9.96 -1.20 -1.32
N ILE A 168 10.98 -0.42 -1.64
CA ILE A 168 12.32 -0.57 -1.09
C ILE A 168 12.51 0.35 0.11
N TYR A 169 11.96 1.58 0.06
CA TYR A 169 12.28 2.65 0.99
C TYR A 169 11.19 2.98 2.02
N GLY A 170 9.96 2.50 1.83
CA GLY A 170 8.80 2.84 2.65
C GLY A 170 8.04 4.03 2.11
N THR A 171 6.90 4.32 2.74
CA THR A 171 6.00 5.44 2.37
C THR A 171 5.83 6.46 3.51
N ASN A 172 6.58 6.31 4.59
CA ASN A 172 6.67 7.28 5.67
C ASN A 172 8.07 7.30 6.30
N ASP A 173 8.46 8.45 6.86
CA ASP A 173 9.82 8.66 7.39
C ASP A 173 10.19 7.71 8.55
N ALA A 174 9.21 7.28 9.35
CA ALA A 174 9.44 6.38 10.48
C ALA A 174 9.87 4.99 9.99
N GLU A 175 9.16 4.44 9.02
CA GLU A 175 9.49 3.17 8.37
C GLU A 175 10.83 3.25 7.62
N ALA A 176 11.02 4.31 6.81
CA ALA A 176 12.29 4.52 6.10
C ALA A 176 13.48 4.61 7.07
N SER A 177 13.29 5.25 8.24
CA SER A 177 14.32 5.33 9.28
C SER A 177 14.61 3.97 9.92
N ILE A 178 13.61 3.11 10.06
CA ILE A 178 13.77 1.73 10.56
C ILE A 178 14.52 0.88 9.53
N LEU A 179 14.23 1.03 8.24
CA LEU A 179 14.88 0.26 7.16
C LEU A 179 16.34 0.65 6.95
N ARG A 180 16.71 1.90 7.28
CA ARG A 180 18.10 2.36 7.23
C ARG A 180 18.89 1.80 8.39
N GLY A 181 20.13 1.39 8.13
CA GLY A 181 21.00 0.83 9.15
C GLY A 181 21.47 1.82 10.24
N GLY A 182 21.14 3.11 10.10
CA GLY A 182 21.52 4.14 11.07
C GLY A 182 23.03 4.19 11.30
N SER A 183 23.45 4.51 12.53
CA SER A 183 24.87 4.56 12.91
C SER A 183 25.55 3.18 12.98
N ALA A 184 24.77 2.08 13.01
CA ALA A 184 25.29 0.72 13.01
C ALA A 184 25.75 0.25 11.61
N HIS A 185 25.31 0.92 10.54
CA HIS A 185 25.74 0.65 9.17
C HIS A 185 26.29 1.94 8.51
N PRO A 186 27.61 2.18 8.57
CA PRO A 186 28.22 3.36 7.96
C PRO A 186 27.99 3.38 6.44
N GLY A 187 27.76 4.58 5.88
CA GLY A 187 27.61 4.77 4.43
C GLY A 187 26.16 4.91 3.91
N ALA A 188 25.19 5.16 4.79
CA ALA A 188 23.77 5.35 4.42
C ALA A 188 23.08 4.14 3.77
N LYS A 189 23.53 2.93 4.14
CA LYS A 189 23.01 1.65 3.67
C LYS A 189 21.64 1.28 4.27
N LEU A 190 20.92 0.43 3.55
CA LEU A 190 19.77 -0.30 4.07
C LEU A 190 20.22 -1.45 4.98
N LYS A 191 19.40 -1.74 5.99
CA LYS A 191 19.59 -2.92 6.84
C LYS A 191 19.53 -4.18 5.99
N THR A 192 20.33 -5.15 6.38
CA THR A 192 20.28 -6.52 5.89
C THR A 192 19.96 -7.42 7.06
N SER A 193 19.61 -8.67 6.78
CA SER A 193 19.58 -9.67 7.84
C SER A 193 20.99 -9.97 8.36
N ASP A 194 21.05 -10.54 9.57
CA ASP A 194 22.29 -11.05 10.16
C ASP A 194 22.67 -12.43 9.58
N ASP A 195 21.74 -13.10 8.90
CA ASP A 195 21.96 -14.34 8.17
C ASP A 195 22.24 -14.08 6.69
N VAL A 196 22.85 -15.07 6.04
CA VAL A 196 23.18 -15.02 4.62
C VAL A 196 22.49 -16.16 3.89
N ASN A 197 22.28 -15.99 2.58
CA ASN A 197 21.83 -17.09 1.74
C ASN A 197 22.92 -18.17 1.59
N PHE A 198 22.61 -19.23 0.84
CA PHE A 198 23.55 -20.33 0.57
C PHE A 198 24.89 -19.88 -0.04
N ASP A 199 24.89 -18.78 -0.80
CA ASP A 199 26.07 -18.22 -1.46
C ASP A 199 26.85 -17.24 -0.58
N GLY A 200 26.41 -17.01 0.67
CA GLY A 200 27.05 -16.06 1.58
C GLY A 200 26.63 -14.60 1.39
N GLU A 201 25.55 -14.35 0.65
CA GLU A 201 25.05 -13.01 0.35
C GLU A 201 23.93 -12.58 1.30
N ASN A 202 23.96 -11.30 1.70
CA ASN A 202 23.00 -10.68 2.62
C ASN A 202 21.56 -10.74 2.08
N MET A 203 20.59 -10.99 2.97
CA MET A 203 19.15 -10.97 2.63
C MET A 203 18.48 -9.69 3.18
N LEU A 204 17.20 -9.49 2.83
CA LEU A 204 16.37 -8.48 3.48
C LEU A 204 16.35 -8.70 5.00
N PRO A 205 16.20 -7.65 5.82
CA PRO A 205 16.12 -7.81 7.26
C PRO A 205 14.87 -8.60 7.65
N HIS A 206 14.95 -9.34 8.76
CA HIS A 206 13.80 -10.02 9.35
C HIS A 206 12.97 -9.06 10.20
N ASP A 207 11.74 -9.47 10.49
CA ASP A 207 10.92 -8.81 11.51
C ASP A 207 11.60 -8.85 12.90
N ALA A 208 10.99 -8.16 13.88
CA ALA A 208 11.57 -7.99 15.21
C ALA A 208 11.82 -9.30 15.99
N PHE A 209 11.30 -10.44 15.54
CA PHE A 209 11.52 -11.72 16.20
C PHE A 209 12.72 -12.49 15.61
N GLY A 210 13.42 -11.92 14.63
CA GLY A 210 14.70 -12.42 14.11
C GLY A 210 14.55 -13.65 13.19
N PRO A 211 15.69 -14.25 12.79
CA PRO A 211 15.70 -15.39 11.88
C PRO A 211 15.10 -16.63 12.56
N ARG A 212 13.88 -16.98 12.14
CA ARG A 212 13.14 -18.20 12.48
C ARG A 212 12.58 -18.80 11.19
N PRO A 213 12.20 -20.08 11.16
CA PRO A 213 11.70 -20.72 9.94
C PRO A 213 10.50 -20.02 9.29
N ASP A 214 9.71 -19.31 10.10
CA ASP A 214 8.53 -18.52 9.73
C ASP A 214 8.78 -16.99 9.80
N ALA A 215 10.05 -16.57 9.80
CA ALA A 215 10.37 -15.14 9.82
C ALA A 215 9.93 -14.47 8.54
N ASN A 216 9.23 -13.35 8.68
CA ASN A 216 8.92 -12.49 7.56
C ASN A 216 10.09 -11.55 7.29
N TYR A 217 10.40 -11.36 6.01
CA TYR A 217 11.26 -10.28 5.59
C TYR A 217 10.55 -8.94 5.74
N VAL A 218 11.33 -7.89 5.97
CA VAL A 218 10.88 -6.51 6.09
C VAL A 218 11.50 -5.70 4.98
N ALA A 219 10.67 -4.89 4.33
CA ALA A 219 11.05 -3.94 3.28
C ALA A 219 10.14 -2.71 3.38
N GLY A 220 10.15 -1.83 2.37
CA GLY A 220 9.30 -0.65 2.31
C GLY A 220 7.83 -0.92 1.95
N ASP A 221 7.49 -2.16 1.63
CA ASP A 221 6.12 -2.61 1.37
C ASP A 221 5.83 -3.88 2.16
N ASP A 222 4.70 -3.89 2.88
CA ASP A 222 4.32 -4.98 3.79
C ASP A 222 3.98 -6.29 3.08
N ARG A 223 3.73 -6.23 1.76
CA ARG A 223 3.47 -7.38 0.89
C ARG A 223 4.74 -8.00 0.33
N VAL A 224 5.93 -7.65 0.82
CA VAL A 224 7.22 -8.24 0.38
C VAL A 224 7.25 -9.77 0.43
N ASN A 225 6.45 -10.37 1.31
CA ASN A 225 6.36 -11.83 1.49
C ASN A 225 5.20 -12.49 0.71
N ASP A 226 4.42 -11.76 -0.10
CA ASP A 226 3.27 -12.30 -0.85
C ASP A 226 3.65 -13.48 -1.75
N ASN A 227 4.84 -13.41 -2.35
CA ASN A 227 5.43 -14.52 -3.09
C ASN A 227 6.95 -14.37 -3.16
N ILE A 228 7.64 -15.50 -3.32
CA ILE A 228 9.11 -15.57 -3.33
C ILE A 228 9.75 -14.69 -4.40
N VAL A 229 9.10 -14.50 -5.55
CA VAL A 229 9.69 -13.73 -6.66
C VAL A 229 9.74 -12.23 -6.32
N LEU A 230 8.71 -11.71 -5.67
CA LEU A 230 8.69 -10.32 -5.18
C LEU A 230 9.76 -10.10 -4.09
N THR A 231 9.88 -11.04 -3.14
CA THR A 231 10.93 -11.01 -2.12
C THR A 231 12.33 -11.01 -2.74
N CYS A 232 12.55 -11.82 -3.77
CA CYS A 232 13.82 -11.86 -4.50
C CYS A 232 14.12 -10.53 -5.19
N LEU A 233 13.13 -9.92 -5.87
CA LEU A 233 13.33 -8.62 -6.52
C LEU A 233 13.68 -7.53 -5.52
N GLN A 234 12.97 -7.44 -4.41
CA GLN A 234 13.26 -6.45 -3.38
C GLN A 234 14.63 -6.69 -2.72
N THR A 235 15.03 -7.96 -2.53
CA THR A 235 16.40 -8.31 -2.10
C THR A 235 17.45 -7.78 -3.08
N VAL A 236 17.23 -7.94 -4.39
CA VAL A 236 18.15 -7.43 -5.43
C VAL A 236 18.26 -5.91 -5.37
N PHE A 237 17.15 -5.18 -5.24
CA PHE A 237 17.17 -3.73 -5.15
C PHE A 237 17.79 -3.20 -3.85
N MET A 238 17.59 -3.90 -2.73
CA MET A 238 18.30 -3.59 -1.49
C MET A 238 19.81 -3.78 -1.65
N ARG A 239 20.25 -4.86 -2.32
CA ARG A 239 21.67 -5.09 -2.60
C ARG A 239 22.25 -4.05 -3.56
N GLU A 240 21.49 -3.63 -4.57
CA GLU A 240 21.89 -2.55 -5.50
C GLU A 240 22.03 -1.20 -4.80
N HIS A 241 21.20 -0.93 -3.79
CA HIS A 241 21.34 0.28 -2.97
C HIS A 241 22.65 0.29 -2.16
N ASN A 242 23.09 -0.89 -1.68
CA ASN A 242 24.16 -1.05 -0.68
C ASN A 242 25.57 -1.12 -1.27
#